data_AF-A0A923MGK8-F1
#
_entry.id   AF-A0A923MGK8-F1
#
_cell.length_a   1.000
_cell.length_b   1.000
_cell.length_c   1.000
_cell.angle_alpha   90.00
_cell.angle_beta   90.00
_cell.angle_gamma   90.00
#
_symmetry.space_group_name_H-M   'P 1'
#
loop_
_entity.id
_entity.type
_entity.pdbx_description
1 polymer ?
#
loop_
_entity_poly.entity_id
_entity_poly.type
_entity_poly.pdbx_seq_one_letter_code
_entity_poly.pdbx_strand_id
1 'polypeptide(L)' 'MSTKKRSVSAVVRCSICGREIASGEEYWVCNGTLACTDCLPDLARQELLPCRVLRGKEDRL' A
#
# COMPACT_ATOMS: atom_id res chain seq x y z
N MET A 1 0.40 -0.50 40.59
CA MET A 1 1.42 -0.83 39.57
C MET A 1 0.79 -0.69 38.19
N SER A 2 0.87 0.49 37.58
CA SER A 2 0.38 0.70 36.21
C SER A 2 1.32 0.01 35.24
N THR A 3 0.90 -1.13 34.71
CA THR A 3 1.55 -1.82 33.60
C THR A 3 1.49 -0.90 32.38
N LYS A 4 2.55 -0.10 32.22
CA LYS A 4 2.80 0.75 31.06
C LYS A 4 2.98 -0.19 29.86
N LYS A 5 1.87 -0.50 29.18
CA LYS A 5 1.82 -1.24 27.93
C LYS A 5 2.77 -0.52 26.98
N ARG A 6 3.98 -1.08 26.80
CA ARG A 6 4.89 -0.63 25.75
C ARG A 6 4.14 -0.89 24.46
N SER A 7 3.59 0.17 23.86
CA SER A 7 3.14 0.16 22.48
C SER A 7 4.36 -0.24 21.66
N VAL A 8 4.44 -1.52 21.30
CA VAL A 8 5.34 -1.97 20.24
C VAL A 8 4.90 -1.14 19.04
N SER A 9 5.67 -0.11 18.70
CA SER A 9 5.45 0.66 17.49
C SER A 9 5.49 -0.35 16.36
N ALA A 10 4.31 -0.71 15.84
CA ALA A 10 4.20 -1.71 14.79
C ALA A 10 5.03 -1.18 13.62
N VAL A 11 6.08 -1.92 13.27
CA VAL A 11 6.94 -1.57 12.14
C VAL A 11 6.05 -1.60 10.90
N VAL A 12 5.87 -0.46 10.26
CA VAL A 12 5.14 -0.36 8.99
C VAL A 12 6.11 -0.79 7.90
N ARG A 13 5.72 -1.78 7.10
CA ARG A 13 6.52 -2.27 5.98
C ARG A 13 5.74 -2.15 4.69
N CYS A 14 6.44 -1.79 3.62
CA CYS A 14 5.86 -1.85 2.28
C CYS A 14 5.61 -3.32 1.92
N SER A 15 4.38 -3.64 1.55
CA SER A 15 3.97 -4.96 1.08
C SER A 15 4.58 -5.34 -0.27
N ILE A 16 5.07 -4.36 -1.05
CA ILE A 16 5.60 -4.56 -2.40
C ILE A 16 7.11 -4.82 -2.37
N CYS A 17 7.90 -3.91 -1.79
CA CYS A 17 9.37 -4.05 -1.73
C CYS A 17 9.89 -4.61 -0.39
N GLY A 18 9.04 -4.74 0.62
CA GLY A 18 9.43 -5.25 1.95
C GLY A 18 10.18 -4.24 2.83
N ARG A 19 10.50 -3.04 2.33
CA ARG A 19 11.23 -2.03 3.10
C ARG A 19 10.42 -1.52 4.29
N GLU A 20 11.11 -1.18 5.36
CA GLU A 20 10.53 -0.47 6.50
C GLU A 20 10.25 0.98 6.11
N ILE A 21 9.07 1.47 6.49
CA ILE A 21 8.66 2.86 6.34
C ILE A 21 8.95 3.53 7.68
N ALA A 22 9.87 4.50 7.68
CA ALA A 22 10.28 5.18 8.89
C ALA A 22 9.16 6.08 9.45
N SER A 23 9.27 6.42 10.73
CA SER A 23 8.34 7.36 11.33
C SER A 23 8.47 8.73 10.67
N GLY A 24 7.37 9.26 10.16
CA GLY A 24 7.32 10.52 9.43
C GLY A 24 7.50 10.39 7.91
N GLU A 25 7.77 9.19 7.38
CA GLU A 25 7.67 8.95 5.94
C GLU A 25 6.21 8.85 5.50
N GLU A 26 5.92 9.38 4.32
CA GLU A 26 4.64 9.19 3.64
C GLU A 26 4.53 7.76 3.10
N TYR A 27 3.36 7.17 3.30
CA TYR A 27 3.03 5.86 2.76
C TYR A 27 1.53 5.77 2.46
N TRP A 28 1.17 4.82 1.61
CA TRP A 28 -0.19 4.62 1.14
C TRP A 28 -0.73 3.29 1.65
N VAL A 29 -2.01 3.30 2.02
CA VAL A 29 -2.79 2.11 2.37
C VAL A 29 -3.95 2.02 1.40
N CYS A 30 -4.03 0.94 0.64
CA CYS A 30 -5.15 0.70 -0.27
C CYS A 30 -5.50 -0.79 -0.26
N ASN A 31 -6.77 -1.13 -0.02
CA ASN A 31 -7.29 -2.51 -0.01
C ASN A 31 -6.45 -3.52 0.80
N GLY A 32 -5.85 -3.07 1.92
CA GLY A 32 -5.00 -3.89 2.79
C GLY A 32 -3.53 -3.98 2.38
N THR A 33 -3.15 -3.38 1.25
CA THR A 33 -1.77 -3.29 0.78
C THR A 33 -1.13 -1.97 1.23
N LEU A 34 0.10 -2.06 1.73
CA LEU A 34 0.92 -0.91 2.16
C LEU A 34 2.00 -0.62 1.12
N ALA A 35 2.12 0.61 0.64
CA ALA A 35 3.15 1.01 -0.32
C ALA A 35 3.94 2.23 0.17
N CYS A 36 5.27 2.18 0.07
CA CYS A 36 6.11 3.38 0.17
C CYS A 36 6.00 4.22 -1.10
N THR A 37 6.55 5.43 -1.07
CA THR A 37 6.53 6.38 -2.20
C THR A 37 7.04 5.77 -3.51
N ASP A 38 8.12 5.00 -3.46
CA ASP A 38 8.69 4.36 -4.65
C ASP A 38 7.79 3.25 -5.23
N CYS A 39 7.01 2.58 -4.38
CA CYS A 39 6.13 1.48 -4.79
C CYS A 39 4.68 1.92 -5.01
N LEU A 40 4.33 3.17 -4.73
CA LEU A 40 3.03 3.76 -5.06
C LEU A 40 2.58 3.51 -6.51
N PRO A 41 3.42 3.71 -7.56
CA PRO A 41 2.97 3.47 -8.93
C PRO A 41 2.65 2.00 -9.20
N ASP A 42 3.30 1.06 -8.53
CA ASP A 42 2.97 -0.37 -8.61
C ASP A 42 1.66 -0.69 -7.92
N LEU A 43 1.46 -0.14 -6.70
CA LEU A 43 0.17 -0.25 -6.01
C LEU A 43 -0.97 0.30 -6.88
N ALA A 44 -0.81 1.51 -7.42
CA ALA A 44 -1.82 2.14 -8.27
C ALA A 44 -2.11 1.29 -9.52
N ARG A 45 -1.09 0.69 -10.14
CA ARG A 45 -1.31 -0.24 -11.26
C ARG A 45 -2.12 -1.45 -10.81
N GLN A 46 -1.77 -2.10 -9.71
CA GLN A 46 -2.49 -3.28 -9.22
C GLN A 46 -3.96 -2.97 -8.89
N GLU A 47 -4.21 -1.87 -8.18
CA GLU A 47 -5.57 -1.47 -7.78
C GLU A 47 -6.43 -1.00 -8.96
N LEU A 48 -5.81 -0.42 -10.00
CA LEU A 48 -6.50 0.04 -11.20
C LEU A 48 -6.58 -1.01 -12.32
N LEU A 49 -5.89 -2.16 -12.18
CA LEU A 49 -5.98 -3.27 -13.15
C LEU A 49 -7.43 -3.68 -13.45
N PRO A 50 -8.33 -3.82 -12.45
CA PRO A 50 -9.74 -4.15 -12.72
C PRO A 50 -10.48 -3.08 -13.54
N CYS A 51 -10.05 -1.82 -13.45
CA CYS A 51 -10.60 -0.71 -14.21
C CYS A 51 -9.89 -0.50 -15.55
N ARG A 52 -8.91 -1.35 -15.91
CA ARG A 52 -8.13 -1.21 -17.13
C ARG A 52 -8.96 -1.65 -18.33
N VAL A 53 -9.38 -0.67 -19.13
CA VAL A 53 -10.04 -0.92 -20.41
C VAL A 53 -9.06 -0.69 -21.54
N LEU A 54 -9.03 -1.61 -22.51
CA LEU A 54 -8.31 -1.40 -23.77
C LEU A 54 -9.29 -0.79 -24.77
N ARG A 55 -9.01 0.45 -25.22
CA ARG A 55 -9.82 1.12 -26.24
C ARG A 55 -9.94 0.23 -27.50
N GLY A 56 -11.17 -0.03 -27.95
CA GLY A 56 -11.46 -0.93 -29.06
C GLY A 56 -11.56 -2.42 -28.68
N LYS A 57 -11.30 -2.76 -27.42
CA LYS A 57 -11.62 -4.05 -26.77
C LYS A 57 -12.39 -3.80 -25.49
N GLU A 58 -13.25 -2.77 -25.51
CA GLU A 58 -14.27 -2.61 -24.49
C GLU A 58 -15.14 -3.87 -24.55
N ASP A 59 -14.98 -4.76 -23.58
CA ASP A 59 -15.91 -5.88 -23.41
C ASP A 59 -17.29 -5.23 -23.30
N ARG A 60 -18.21 -5.62 -24.18
CA ARG A 60 -19.58 -5.08 -24.19
C ARG A 60 -20.24 -5.53 -22.88
N LEU A 61 -20.08 -4.74 -21.83
CA LEU A 61 -20.90 -4.81 -20.62
C LEU A 61 -22.37 -4.65 -20.99
#